data_AF-B0MLB2-F1
#
_entry.id   AF-B0MLB2-F1
#
_cell.length_a   1.000
_cell.length_b   1.000
_cell.length_c   1.000
_cell.angle_alpha   90.00
_cell.angle_beta   90.00
_cell.angle_gamma   90.00
#
_symmetry.space_group_name_H-M   'P 1'
#
loop_
_entity.id
_entity.type
_entity.pdbx_description
1 polymer ?
#
loop_
_entity_poly.entity_id
_entity_poly.type
_entity_poly.pdbx_seq_one_letter_code
_entity_poly.pdbx_strand_id
1 'polypeptide(L)'
;MQYIILNFISNLLGLGNASTPLGIKAMQELKDEQKAKKNATRSMIMLVVLNTASVQLFPSTVIALRASYASESPADILPCVWVVSALSLTLSVLSVFVFERICDKRRKNLK
;
A
#
# COMPACT_ATOMS: atom_id res chain seq x y z
N MET A 1 15.71 -0.59 -4.15
CA MET A 1 14.80 -1.37 -5.03
C MET A 1 14.35 -2.67 -4.37
N GLN A 2 15.25 -3.49 -3.82
CA GLN A 2 14.89 -4.80 -3.25
C GLN A 2 13.83 -4.68 -2.15
N TYR A 3 13.99 -3.74 -1.20
CA TYR A 3 13.01 -3.56 -0.12
C TYR A 3 11.63 -3.09 -0.61
N ILE A 4 11.55 -2.35 -1.72
CA ILE A 4 10.25 -1.93 -2.31
C ILE A 4 9.50 -3.16 -2.81
N ILE A 5 10.19 -4.04 -3.54
CA ILE A 5 9.60 -5.27 -4.08
C ILE A 5 9.20 -6.20 -2.94
N LEU A 6 10.08 -6.41 -1.95
CA LEU A 6 9.78 -7.24 -0.79
C LEU A 6 8.60 -6.68 0.02
N ASN A 7 8.55 -5.37 0.24
CA ASN A 7 7.44 -4.72 0.92
C ASN A 7 6.12 -4.96 0.16
N PHE A 8 6.10 -4.73 -1.15
CA PHE A 8 4.92 -4.98 -1.99
C PHE A 8 4.47 -6.44 -1.94
N ILE A 9 5.39 -7.40 -2.13
CA ILE A 9 5.10 -8.84 -2.09
C ILE A 9 4.61 -9.26 -0.70
N SER A 10 5.23 -8.77 0.38
CA SER A 10 4.80 -9.11 1.74
C SER A 10 3.38 -8.62 2.04
N ASN A 11 3.00 -7.43 1.56
CA ASN A 11 1.65 -6.93 1.68
C ASN A 11 0.67 -7.78 0.85
N LEU A 12 1.07 -8.17 -0.36
CA LEU A 12 0.26 -8.97 -1.29
C LEU A 12 0.02 -10.41 -0.81
N LEU A 13 0.98 -10.99 -0.08
CA LEU A 13 0.85 -12.30 0.56
C LEU A 13 0.16 -12.26 1.93
N GLY A 14 -0.25 -11.08 2.41
CA GLY A 14 -0.87 -10.92 3.73
C GLY A 14 0.10 -11.06 4.90
N LEU A 15 1.40 -10.92 4.66
CA LEU A 15 2.46 -10.91 5.68
C LEU A 15 2.64 -9.50 6.26
N GLY A 16 1.54 -8.88 6.73
CA GLY A 16 1.51 -7.49 7.19
C GLY A 16 2.56 -7.17 8.26
N ASN A 17 2.85 -8.13 9.14
CA ASN A 17 3.88 -8.01 10.19
C ASN A 17 5.30 -7.79 9.64
N ALA A 18 5.60 -8.32 8.46
CA ALA A 18 6.88 -8.12 7.77
C ALA A 18 6.85 -6.89 6.85
N SER A 19 5.67 -6.48 6.38
CA SER A 19 5.52 -5.40 5.41
C SER A 19 6.01 -4.04 5.94
N THR A 20 5.58 -3.64 7.15
CA THR A 20 5.95 -2.34 7.73
C THR A 20 7.47 -2.13 7.90
N PRO A 21 8.25 -3.06 8.50
CA PRO A 21 9.69 -2.88 8.62
C PRO A 21 10.40 -2.86 7.25
N LEU A 22 9.93 -3.64 6.27
CA LEU A 22 10.43 -3.58 4.90
C LEU A 22 10.08 -2.25 4.22
N GLY A 23 8.90 -1.70 4.49
CA GLY A 23 8.45 -0.40 3.99
C GLY A 23 9.29 0.76 4.52
N ILE A 24 9.70 0.72 5.80
CA ILE A 24 10.61 1.72 6.37
C ILE A 24 11.97 1.68 5.66
N LYS A 25 12.53 0.49 5.44
CA LYS A 25 13.80 0.34 4.70
C LYS A 25 13.67 0.81 3.25
N ALA A 26 12.57 0.46 2.59
CA ALA A 26 12.25 0.93 1.25
C ALA A 26 12.15 2.46 1.18
N MET A 27 11.57 3.09 2.21
CA MET A 27 11.45 4.54 2.31
C MET A 27 12.81 5.22 2.48
N GLN A 28 13.72 4.63 3.25
CA GLN A 28 15.10 5.12 3.40
C GLN A 28 15.84 5.06 2.07
N GLU A 29 15.78 3.92 1.36
CA GLU A 29 16.38 3.80 0.02
C GLU A 29 15.81 4.82 -0.98
N LEU A 30 14.49 5.01 -1.00
CA LEU A 30 13.83 5.99 -1.86
C LEU A 30 14.25 7.42 -1.54
N LYS A 31 14.40 7.75 -0.26
CA LYS A 31 14.85 9.07 0.18
C LYS A 31 16.27 9.35 -0.32
N ASP A 32 17.17 8.38 -0.17
CA ASP A 32 18.58 8.51 -0.56
C ASP A 32 18.73 8.59 -2.08
N GLU A 33 18.03 7.72 -2.82
CA GLU A 33 18.06 7.68 -4.28
C GLU A 33 17.53 8.97 -4.91
N GLN A 34 16.41 9.49 -4.40
CA GLN A 34 15.79 10.70 -4.93
C GLN A 34 16.35 11.99 -4.31
N LYS A 35 17.35 11.89 -3.43
CA LYS A 35 17.93 13.01 -2.68
C LYS A 35 16.85 13.88 -2.03
N ALA A 36 15.81 13.21 -1.51
CA ALA A 36 14.63 13.88 -0.98
C ALA A 36 15.02 14.64 0.30
N LYS A 37 14.77 15.96 0.30
CA LYS A 37 15.11 16.85 1.41
C LYS A 37 14.00 16.82 2.48
N LYS A 38 13.31 17.94 2.67
CA LYS A 38 12.28 18.11 3.70
C LYS A 38 10.91 17.58 3.27
N ASN A 39 10.65 17.54 1.97
CA ASN A 39 9.36 17.13 1.41
C ASN A 39 9.45 15.71 0.84
N ALA A 40 8.39 14.93 1.05
CA ALA A 40 8.25 13.63 0.42
C ALA A 40 8.13 13.78 -1.10
N THR A 41 8.79 12.89 -1.83
CA THR A 41 8.66 12.81 -3.27
C THR A 41 7.42 12.01 -3.66
N ARG A 42 7.03 12.10 -4.93
CA ARG A 42 5.91 11.36 -5.49
C ARG A 42 6.03 9.85 -5.25
N SER A 43 7.22 9.29 -5.45
CA SER A 43 7.47 7.85 -5.25
C SER A 43 7.33 7.43 -3.79
N MET A 44 7.77 8.27 -2.85
CA MET A 44 7.59 8.05 -1.41
C MET A 44 6.10 8.06 -1.04
N ILE A 45 5.33 9.04 -1.55
CA ILE A 45 3.88 9.12 -1.32
C ILE A 45 3.18 7.87 -1.88
N MET A 46 3.50 7.48 -3.11
CA MET A 46 2.94 6.28 -3.73
C MET A 46 3.24 5.02 -2.91
N LEU A 47 4.47 4.85 -2.38
CA LEU A 47 4.81 3.70 -1.56
C LEU A 47 3.93 3.61 -0.30
N VAL A 48 3.70 4.73 0.39
CA VAL A 48 2.82 4.76 1.57
C VAL A 48 1.38 4.41 1.20
N VAL A 49 0.88 4.99 0.11
CA VAL A 49 -0.49 4.75 -0.36
C VAL A 49 -0.69 3.29 -0.74
N LEU A 50 0.27 2.66 -1.43
CA LEU A 50 0.22 1.24 -1.77
C LEU A 50 0.26 0.34 -0.52
N ASN A 51 1.05 0.68 0.48
CA ASN A 51 1.06 -0.04 1.76
C ASN A 51 -0.28 0.07 2.49
N THR A 52 -0.89 1.26 2.46
CA THR A 52 -2.15 1.57 3.15
C THR A 52 -3.35 0.93 2.46
N ALA A 53 -3.39 0.95 1.13
CA ALA A 53 -4.47 0.33 0.36
C ALA A 53 -4.49 -1.21 0.50
N SER A 54 -3.38 -1.81 0.93
CA SER A 54 -3.21 -3.21 1.34
C SER A 54 -4.04 -4.21 0.52
N VAL A 55 -3.64 -4.38 -0.75
CA VAL A 55 -4.19 -5.44 -1.60
C VAL A 55 -3.58 -6.77 -1.19
N GLN A 56 -4.39 -7.68 -0.66
CA GLN A 56 -3.96 -9.01 -0.21
C GLN A 56 -4.59 -10.06 -1.12
N LEU A 57 -3.76 -10.89 -1.76
CA LEU A 57 -4.24 -12.09 -2.44
C LEU A 57 -4.67 -13.15 -1.42
N PHE A 58 -3.89 -13.28 -0.34
CA PHE A 58 -4.14 -14.22 0.74
C PHE A 58 -4.27 -13.48 2.07
N PRO A 59 -5.50 -13.16 2.52
CA PRO A 59 -5.75 -12.57 3.83
C PRO A 59 -5.58 -13.63 4.92
N SER A 60 -4.37 -14.17 5.05
CA SER A 60 -4.02 -15.31 5.90
C SER A 60 -4.39 -15.09 7.36
N THR A 61 -4.23 -13.87 7.88
CA THR A 61 -4.65 -13.50 9.24
C THR A 61 -6.16 -13.65 9.44
N VAL A 62 -6.97 -13.18 8.49
CA VAL A 62 -8.44 -13.26 8.59
C VAL A 62 -8.91 -14.69 8.42
N ILE A 63 -8.30 -15.46 7.50
CA ILE A 63 -8.58 -16.89 7.31
C ILE A 63 -8.24 -17.66 8.59
N ALA A 64 -7.08 -17.40 9.20
CA ALA A 64 -6.66 -18.04 10.44
C ALA A 64 -7.60 -17.71 11.61
N LEU A 65 -8.05 -16.45 11.71
CA LEU A 65 -9.07 -16.06 12.69
C LEU A 65 -10.38 -16.81 12.45
N ARG A 66 -10.88 -16.86 11.21
CA ARG A 66 -12.13 -17.60 10.91
C ARG A 66 -12.01 -19.08 11.23
N ALA A 67 -10.85 -19.69 10.95
CA ALA A 67 -10.57 -21.07 11.32
C ALA A 67 -10.54 -21.27 12.85
N SER A 68 -9.95 -20.34 13.61
CA SER A 68 -9.91 -20.44 15.09
C SER A 68 -11.28 -20.32 15.75
N TYR A 69 -12.24 -19.66 15.09
CA TYR A 69 -13.63 -19.56 15.55
C TYR A 69 -14.55 -20.62 14.91
N ALA A 70 -13.99 -21.73 14.42
CA ALA A 70 -14.72 -22.88 13.86
C ALA A 70 -15.68 -22.52 12.69
N SER A 71 -15.33 -21.52 11.88
CA SER A 71 -16.11 -21.22 10.67
C SER A 71 -16.06 -22.40 9.70
N GLU A 72 -17.21 -22.82 9.18
CA GLU A 72 -17.32 -23.97 8.25
C GLU A 72 -16.46 -23.79 6.99
N SER A 73 -16.34 -22.55 6.52
CA SER A 73 -15.61 -22.20 5.29
C SER A 73 -14.75 -20.94 5.45
N PRO A 74 -13.58 -21.02 6.14
CA PRO A 74 -12.75 -19.86 6.48
C PRO A 74 -12.23 -19.04 5.29
N ALA A 75 -12.18 -19.64 4.08
CA ALA A 75 -11.69 -19.00 2.87
C ALA A 75 -12.78 -18.31 2.01
N ASP A 76 -14.07 -18.46 2.32
CA ASP A 76 -15.15 -17.92 1.47
C ASP A 76 -15.18 -16.39 1.33
N ILE A 77 -14.44 -15.68 2.17
CA ILE A 77 -14.27 -14.22 2.09
C ILE A 77 -13.41 -13.76 0.91
N LEU A 78 -12.63 -14.67 0.29
CA LEU A 78 -11.64 -14.32 -0.74
C LEU A 78 -12.22 -13.49 -1.91
N PRO A 79 -13.36 -13.86 -2.53
CA PRO A 79 -13.90 -13.09 -3.65
C PRO A 79 -14.26 -11.66 -3.26
N CYS A 80 -14.85 -11.49 -2.06
CA CYS A 80 -15.19 -10.17 -1.51
C CYS A 80 -13.93 -9.34 -1.26
N VAL A 81 -12.91 -9.94 -0.65
CA VAL A 81 -11.63 -9.28 -0.38
C VAL A 81 -10.98 -8.80 -1.67
N TRP A 82 -10.90 -9.62 -2.72
CA TRP A 82 -10.28 -9.20 -3.98
C TRP A 82 -11.00 -8.02 -4.64
N VAL A 83 -12.34 -8.04 -4.66
CA VAL A 83 -13.14 -6.96 -5.24
C VAL A 83 -12.93 -5.66 -4.46
N VAL A 84 -13.03 -5.70 -3.14
CA VAL A 84 -12.85 -4.52 -2.27
C VAL A 84 -11.42 -4.00 -2.34
N SER A 85 -10.42 -4.88 -2.32
CA SER A 85 -9.01 -4.51 -2.43
C SER A 85 -8.70 -3.87 -3.79
N ALA A 86 -9.22 -4.40 -4.89
CA ALA A 86 -9.05 -3.80 -6.21
C ALA A 86 -9.64 -2.39 -6.27
N LEU A 87 -10.88 -2.22 -5.79
CA LEU A 87 -11.54 -0.91 -5.71
C LEU A 87 -10.77 0.08 -4.83
N SER A 88 -10.35 -0.35 -3.63
CA SER A 88 -9.57 0.47 -2.69
C SER A 88 -8.25 0.93 -3.30
N LEU A 89 -7.53 0.03 -3.98
CA LEU A 89 -6.28 0.35 -4.65
C LEU A 89 -6.50 1.36 -5.77
N THR A 90 -7.49 1.14 -6.64
CA THR A 90 -7.79 2.06 -7.75
C THR A 90 -8.13 3.45 -7.23
N LEU A 91 -9.03 3.55 -6.24
CA LEU A 91 -9.41 4.84 -5.64
C LEU A 91 -8.25 5.52 -4.94
N SER A 92 -7.42 4.77 -4.21
CA SER A 92 -6.25 5.29 -3.50
C SER A 92 -5.21 5.84 -4.46
N VAL A 93 -4.90 5.11 -5.54
CA VAL A 93 -3.97 5.54 -6.57
C VAL A 93 -4.52 6.75 -7.33
N LEU A 94 -5.79 6.73 -7.73
CA LEU A 94 -6.46 7.88 -8.36
C LEU A 94 -6.40 9.12 -7.47
N SER A 95 -6.57 8.96 -6.16
CA SER A 95 -6.46 10.06 -5.21
C SER A 95 -5.09 10.72 -5.27
N VAL A 96 -3.99 9.96 -5.35
CA VAL A 96 -2.65 10.55 -5.50
C VAL A 96 -2.56 11.43 -6.74
N PHE A 97 -3.04 10.96 -7.89
CA PHE A 97 -3.03 11.75 -9.13
C PHE A 97 -3.89 13.01 -9.05
N VAL A 98 -5.08 12.92 -8.45
CA VAL A 98 -5.98 14.06 -8.28
C VAL A 98 -5.35 15.11 -7.36
N PHE A 99 -4.82 14.70 -6.21
CA PHE A 99 -4.17 15.62 -5.26
C PHE A 99 -2.89 16.23 -5.81
N GLU A 100 -2.08 15.46 -6.55
CA GLU A 100 -0.91 15.96 -7.27
C GLU A 100 -1.30 17.11 -8.22
N ARG A 101 -2.34 16.91 -9.03
CA ARG A 101 -2.81 17.93 -9.99
C ARG A 101 -3.39 19.17 -9.30
N ILE A 102 -4.09 19.00 -8.19
CA ILE A 102 -4.63 20.12 -7.40
C ILE A 102 -3.48 20.94 -6.78
N CYS A 103 -2.48 20.27 -6.19
CA CYS A 103 -1.32 20.92 -5.58
C CYS A 103 -0.47 21.67 -6.61
N ASP A 104 -0.22 21.08 -7.77
CA ASP A 104 0.53 21.73 -8.86
C ASP A 104 -0.18 22.97 -9.39
N LYS A 105 -1.52 22.91 -9.54
CA LYS A 105 -2.31 24.07 -9.96
C LYS A 105 -2.24 25.21 -8.93
N ARG A 106 -2.31 24.89 -7.63
CA ARG A 106 -2.13 25.88 -6.56
C ARG A 106 -0.75 26.52 -6.59
N ARG A 107 0.31 25.72 -6.80
CA ARG A 107 1.69 26.22 -6.85
C ARG A 107 1.93 27.17 -8.02
N LYS A 108 1.27 26.95 -9.16
CA LYS A 108 1.35 27.85 -10.33
C LYS A 108 0.62 29.17 -10.11
N ASN A 109 -0.48 29.18 -9.36
CA ASN A 109 -1.24 30.41 -9.06
C ASN A 109 -0.59 31.30 -7.98
N LEU A 110 0.40 30.77 -7.24
CA LEU A 110 1.15 31.49 -6.20
C LEU A 110 2.44 32.15 -6.74
N LYS A 111 2.79 31.91 -8.01
CA LYS A 111 3.92 32.53 -8.71
C LYS A 111 3.41 33.54 -9.72
#